data_AF-A0A6A3LBA8-F1
#
_entry.id   AF-A0A6A3LBA8-F1
#
_cell.length_a   1.000
_cell.length_b   1.000
_cell.length_c   1.000
_cell.angle_alpha   90.00
_cell.angle_beta   90.00
_cell.angle_gamma   90.00
#
_symmetry.space_group_name_H-M   'P 1'
#
loop_
_entity.id
_entity.type
_entity.pdbx_description
1 polymer ?
#
loop_
_entity_poly.entity_id
_entity_poly.type
_entity_poly.pdbx_seq_one_letter_code
_entity_poly.pdbx_strand_id
1 'polypeptide(L)'
;MLEEQFNRNTHKNRLLVTKKLHNFKMKSGTRFAVHVDQLKEIVLQMETTGDPLDETRQLVLLLGSLTDEYRMISTVLEDKPNMTLAYAIQALSGVDASDESSSAQQKAFVAKKT
;
A
#
# COMPACT_ATOMS: atom_id res chain seq x y z
N MET A 1 -29.38 -27.13 0.70
CA MET A 1 -28.86 -25.99 -0.09
C MET A 1 -27.46 -25.64 0.40
N LEU A 2 -26.46 -26.39 -0.07
CA LEU A 2 -25.04 -26.10 0.16
C LEU A 2 -24.56 -24.97 -0.74
N GLU A 3 -25.07 -24.95 -1.97
CA GLU A 3 -24.77 -23.93 -2.97
C GLU A 3 -25.20 -22.54 -2.52
N GLU A 4 -26.39 -22.37 -1.92
CA GLU A 4 -26.80 -21.08 -1.36
C GLU A 4 -25.97 -20.63 -0.15
N GLN A 5 -25.57 -21.55 0.75
CA GLN A 5 -24.70 -21.21 1.88
C GLN A 5 -23.28 -20.87 1.41
N PHE A 6 -22.74 -21.64 0.47
CA PHE A 6 -21.46 -21.37 -0.18
C PHE A 6 -21.52 -20.01 -0.89
N ASN A 7 -22.53 -19.77 -1.72
CA ASN A 7 -22.68 -18.54 -2.48
C ASN A 7 -22.94 -17.31 -1.58
N ARG A 8 -23.68 -17.48 -0.47
CA ARG A 8 -23.84 -16.44 0.56
C ARG A 8 -22.54 -16.13 1.28
N ASN A 9 -21.70 -17.13 1.55
CA ASN A 9 -20.37 -16.93 2.11
C ASN A 9 -19.46 -16.23 1.10
N THR A 10 -19.52 -16.60 -0.18
CA THR A 10 -18.82 -15.92 -1.28
C THR A 10 -19.25 -14.45 -1.42
N HIS A 11 -20.54 -14.14 -1.37
CA HIS A 11 -21.04 -12.76 -1.44
C HIS A 11 -20.65 -11.92 -0.22
N LYS A 12 -20.71 -12.49 0.98
CA LYS A 12 -20.25 -11.83 2.21
C LYS A 12 -18.75 -11.55 2.17
N ASN A 13 -17.96 -12.52 1.70
CA ASN A 13 -16.51 -12.39 1.58
C ASN A 13 -16.14 -11.33 0.55
N ARG A 14 -16.77 -11.37 -0.63
CA ARG A 14 -16.59 -10.34 -1.67
C ARG A 14 -16.92 -8.95 -1.13
N LEU A 15 -18.06 -8.80 -0.44
CA LEU A 15 -18.43 -7.53 0.18
C LEU A 15 -17.40 -7.04 1.21
N LEU A 16 -16.86 -7.95 2.04
CA LEU A 16 -15.84 -7.60 3.03
C LEU A 16 -14.56 -7.12 2.36
N VAL A 17 -14.08 -7.82 1.34
CA VAL A 17 -12.85 -7.47 0.60
C VAL A 17 -13.04 -6.15 -0.16
N THR A 18 -14.17 -5.94 -0.82
CA THR A 18 -14.48 -4.66 -1.47
C THR A 18 -14.51 -3.51 -0.45
N LYS A 19 -15.06 -3.72 0.75
CA LYS A 19 -15.01 -2.72 1.82
C LYS A 19 -13.58 -2.44 2.30
N LYS A 20 -12.74 -3.47 2.44
CA LYS A 20 -11.31 -3.28 2.78
C LYS A 20 -10.60 -2.47 1.69
N LEU A 21 -10.82 -2.81 0.43
CA LEU A 21 -10.28 -2.12 -0.74
C LEU A 21 -10.64 -0.62 -0.75
N HIS A 22 -11.93 -0.29 -0.55
CA HIS A 22 -12.38 1.10 -0.56
C HIS A 22 -11.85 1.91 0.63
N ASN A 23 -11.62 1.26 1.77
CA ASN A 23 -11.07 1.90 2.96
C ASN A 23 -9.54 1.82 3.02
N PHE A 24 -8.89 1.32 1.96
CA PHE A 24 -7.45 1.17 1.93
C PHE A 24 -6.77 2.55 1.89
N LYS A 25 -6.25 2.96 3.04
CA LYS A 25 -5.52 4.21 3.26
C LYS A 25 -4.39 3.94 4.24
N MET A 26 -3.21 4.48 3.92
CA MET A 26 -2.06 4.44 4.80
C MET A 26 -2.33 5.31 6.02
N LYS A 27 -2.03 4.79 7.21
CA LYS A 27 -2.10 5.57 8.45
C LYS A 27 -0.76 6.25 8.69
N SER A 28 -0.78 7.54 9.07
CA SER A 28 0.43 8.27 9.47
C SER A 28 1.23 7.49 10.52
N GLY A 29 2.55 7.45 10.33
CA GLY A 29 3.48 6.70 11.18
C GLY A 29 3.53 5.19 10.91
N THR A 30 2.79 4.67 9.93
CA THR A 30 2.97 3.29 9.45
C THR A 30 4.17 3.24 8.51
N ARG A 31 5.01 2.20 8.61
CA ARG A 31 6.10 1.98 7.65
C ARG A 31 5.54 1.62 6.28
N PHE A 32 6.11 2.16 5.21
CA PHE A 32 5.68 1.90 3.83
C PHE A 32 5.64 0.40 3.51
N ALA A 33 6.65 -0.36 3.95
CA ALA A 33 6.71 -1.81 3.74
C ALA A 33 5.48 -2.54 4.32
N VAL A 34 4.99 -2.12 5.49
CA VAL A 34 3.78 -2.70 6.11
C VAL A 34 2.55 -2.37 5.28
N HIS A 35 2.47 -1.15 4.75
CA HIS A 35 1.37 -0.73 3.86
C HIS A 35 1.37 -1.52 2.54
N VAL A 36 2.55 -1.78 1.97
CA VAL A 36 2.71 -2.64 0.78
C VAL A 36 2.27 -4.09 1.06
N ASP A 37 2.57 -4.64 2.24
CA ASP A 37 2.11 -5.99 2.58
C ASP A 37 0.58 -6.06 2.75
N GLN A 38 -0.04 -5.01 3.29
CA GLN A 38 -1.50 -4.89 3.33
C GLN A 38 -2.13 -4.81 1.92
N LEU A 39 -1.48 -4.09 1.00
CA LEU A 39 -1.90 -4.07 -0.41
C LEU A 39 -1.86 -5.48 -1.01
N LYS A 40 -0.76 -6.21 -0.84
CA LYS A 40 -0.63 -7.60 -1.34
C LYS A 40 -1.71 -8.51 -0.78
N GLU A 41 -2.05 -8.35 0.51
CA GLU A 41 -3.13 -9.12 1.13
C GLU A 41 -4.49 -8.85 0.45
N ILE A 42 -4.81 -7.58 0.16
CA ILE A 42 -6.05 -7.21 -0.52
C ILE A 42 -6.07 -7.76 -1.95
N VAL A 43 -4.94 -7.65 -2.69
CA VAL A 43 -4.81 -8.18 -4.05
C VAL A 43 -5.08 -9.68 -4.07
N LEU A 44 -4.45 -10.43 -3.15
CA LEU A 44 -4.66 -11.87 -3.02
C LEU A 44 -6.12 -12.19 -2.67
N GLN A 45 -6.73 -11.45 -1.73
CA GLN A 45 -8.13 -11.66 -1.37
C GLN A 45 -9.08 -11.40 -2.55
N MET A 46 -8.84 -10.35 -3.34
CA MET A 46 -9.62 -10.03 -4.54
C MET A 46 -9.54 -11.15 -5.59
N GLU A 47 -8.34 -11.70 -5.81
CA GLU A 47 -8.13 -12.87 -6.68
C GLU A 47 -8.92 -14.10 -6.19
N THR A 48 -8.85 -14.41 -4.89
CA THR A 48 -9.61 -15.55 -4.32
C THR A 48 -11.12 -15.39 -4.41
N THR A 49 -11.62 -14.15 -4.47
CA THR A 49 -13.05 -13.86 -4.66
C THR A 49 -13.50 -13.84 -6.12
N GLY A 50 -12.57 -14.03 -7.06
CA GLY A 50 -12.84 -14.06 -8.50
C GLY A 50 -12.80 -12.70 -9.20
N ASP A 51 -12.37 -11.64 -8.50
CA ASP A 51 -12.32 -10.27 -9.01
C ASP A 51 -10.88 -9.71 -8.95
N PRO A 52 -9.90 -10.31 -9.66
CA PRO A 52 -8.50 -9.91 -9.55
C PRO A 52 -8.28 -8.42 -9.90
N LEU A 53 -7.29 -7.80 -9.25
CA LEU A 53 -6.86 -6.44 -9.56
C LEU A 53 -5.70 -6.50 -10.55
N ASP A 54 -5.87 -5.88 -11.73
CA ASP A 54 -4.75 -5.69 -12.65
C ASP A 54 -3.70 -4.71 -12.09
N GLU A 55 -2.50 -4.73 -12.66
CA GLU A 55 -1.36 -3.91 -12.18
C GLU A 55 -1.67 -2.41 -12.17
N THR A 56 -2.44 -1.90 -13.13
CA THR A 56 -2.79 -0.48 -13.21
C THR A 56 -3.68 -0.09 -12.03
N ARG A 57 -4.68 -0.92 -11.71
CA ARG A 57 -5.54 -0.70 -10.55
C ARG A 57 -4.78 -0.82 -9.23
N GLN A 58 -3.81 -1.74 -9.14
CA GLN A 58 -2.94 -1.84 -7.97
C GLN A 58 -2.07 -0.59 -7.79
N LEU A 59 -1.53 -0.04 -8.88
CA LEU A 59 -0.73 1.19 -8.86
C LEU A 59 -1.57 2.39 -8.42
N VAL A 60 -2.74 2.59 -9.03
CA VAL A 60 -3.67 3.67 -8.67
C VAL A 60 -4.07 3.57 -7.19
N LEU A 61 -4.36 2.36 -6.71
CA LEU A 61 -4.70 2.12 -5.32
C LEU A 61 -3.53 2.43 -4.39
N LEU A 62 -2.32 2.01 -4.72
CA LEU A 62 -1.11 2.30 -3.94
C LEU A 62 -0.91 3.82 -3.84
N LEU A 63 -0.75 4.51 -4.96
CA LEU A 63 -0.46 5.95 -5.00
C LEU A 63 -1.56 6.79 -4.33
N GLY A 64 -2.82 6.46 -4.60
CA GLY A 64 -3.97 7.14 -4.01
C GLY A 64 -4.19 6.85 -2.52
N SER A 65 -3.49 5.88 -1.93
CA SER A 65 -3.63 5.50 -0.52
C SER A 65 -2.58 6.10 0.40
N LEU A 66 -1.52 6.68 -0.15
CA LEU A 66 -0.39 7.19 0.63
C LEU A 66 -0.77 8.44 1.44
N THR A 67 -0.04 8.64 2.52
CA THR A 67 -0.09 9.85 3.35
C THR A 67 0.59 11.02 2.64
N ASP A 68 0.38 12.22 3.18
CA ASP A 68 0.97 13.46 2.68
C ASP A 68 2.51 13.44 2.66
N GLU A 69 3.12 12.59 3.49
CA GLU A 69 4.57 12.37 3.55
C GLU A 69 5.15 11.92 2.18
N TYR A 70 4.37 11.19 1.38
CA TYR A 70 4.80 10.71 0.05
C TYR A 70 4.28 11.59 -1.09
N ARG A 71 3.54 12.67 -0.82
CA ARG A 71 2.86 13.48 -1.85
C ARG A 71 3.78 13.88 -2.99
N MET A 72 4.97 14.37 -2.67
CA MET A 72 5.93 14.87 -3.66
C MET A 72 6.38 13.77 -4.64
N ILE A 73 6.74 12.60 -4.11
CA ILE A 73 7.18 11.49 -4.96
C ILE A 73 6.01 10.86 -5.71
N SER A 74 4.81 10.79 -5.11
CA SER A 74 3.61 10.30 -5.79
C SER A 74 3.30 11.10 -7.04
N THR A 75 3.35 12.44 -6.99
CA THR A 75 3.10 13.28 -8.17
C THR A 75 4.10 13.03 -9.29
N VAL A 76 5.39 12.84 -8.97
CA VAL A 76 6.41 12.50 -9.97
C VAL A 76 6.16 11.12 -10.58
N LEU A 77 5.69 10.17 -9.77
CA LEU A 77 5.38 8.81 -10.22
C LEU A 77 4.11 8.78 -11.09
N GLU A 78 3.12 9.62 -10.80
CA GLU A 78 1.88 9.76 -11.59
C GLU A 78 2.13 10.27 -13.00
N ASP A 79 3.05 11.23 -13.17
CA ASP A 79 3.35 11.85 -14.48
C ASP A 79 4.25 11.00 -15.40
N LYS A 80 4.85 9.93 -14.86
CA LYS A 80 5.81 9.12 -15.61
C LYS A 80 5.10 8.11 -16.53
N PRO A 81 5.38 8.09 -17.84
CA PRO A 81 4.81 7.11 -18.75
C PRO A 81 5.36 5.70 -18.46
N ASN A 82 4.54 4.67 -18.72
CA ASN A 82 4.89 3.26 -18.53
C ASN A 82 5.34 2.93 -17.09
N MET A 83 4.69 3.56 -16.10
CA MET A 83 4.92 3.25 -14.69
C MET A 83 4.54 1.79 -14.40
N THR A 84 5.40 1.11 -13.63
CA THR A 84 5.14 -0.25 -13.13
C THR A 84 5.00 -0.23 -11.62
N LEU A 85 4.24 -1.20 -11.08
CA LEU A 85 4.03 -1.30 -9.64
C LEU A 85 5.35 -1.55 -8.91
N ALA A 86 6.22 -2.40 -9.47
CA ALA A 86 7.52 -2.72 -8.89
C ALA A 86 8.42 -1.49 -8.77
N TYR A 87 8.49 -0.67 -9.82
CA TYR A 87 9.27 0.57 -9.78
C TYR A 87 8.71 1.57 -8.75
N ALA A 88 7.38 1.73 -8.70
CA ALA A 88 6.75 2.60 -7.71
C ALA A 88 7.07 2.17 -6.27
N ILE A 89 6.94 0.87 -5.96
CA ILE A 89 7.30 0.32 -4.64
C ILE A 89 8.77 0.58 -4.31
N GLN A 90 9.68 0.36 -5.27
CA GLN A 90 11.11 0.62 -5.07
C GLN A 90 11.39 2.10 -4.80
N ALA A 91 10.82 3.00 -5.61
CA ALA A 91 11.02 4.44 -5.47
C ALA A 91 10.49 4.96 -4.12
N LEU A 92 9.31 4.51 -3.71
CA LEU A 92 8.68 4.89 -2.45
C LEU A 92 9.41 4.33 -1.22
N SER A 93 9.96 3.12 -1.33
CA SER A 93 10.76 2.52 -0.24
C SER A 93 12.05 3.31 0.06
N GLY A 94 12.58 4.03 -0.94
CA GLY A 94 13.75 4.90 -0.76
C GLY A 94 13.49 6.11 0.14
N VAL A 95 12.25 6.60 0.19
CA VAL A 95 11.85 7.72 1.06
C VAL A 95 11.95 7.31 2.53
N ASP A 96 11.38 6.17 2.89
CA ASP A 96 11.44 5.63 4.27
C ASP A 96 12.88 5.45 4.77
N ALA A 97 13.78 4.95 3.90
CA ALA A 97 15.17 4.72 4.25
C ALA A 97 15.92 6.04 4.53
N SER A 98 15.60 7.10 3.80
CA SER A 98 16.20 8.43 3.97
C SER A 98 15.82 9.06 5.31
N ASP A 99 14.53 8.97 5.68
CA ASP A 99 14.04 9.55 6.94
C ASP A 99 14.56 8.81 8.17
N GLU A 100 14.65 7.49 8.11
CA GLU A 100 15.28 6.68 9.18
C GLU A 100 16.76 7.04 9.36
N SER A 101 17.51 7.18 8.26
CA SER A 101 18.93 7.57 8.29
C SER A 101 19.13 8.95 8.93
N SER A 102 18.34 9.93 8.54
CA SER A 102 18.38 11.30 9.09
C SER A 102 18.08 11.33 10.59
N SER A 103 17.06 10.58 11.03
CA SER A 103 16.68 10.49 12.44
C SER A 103 17.76 9.79 13.29
N ALA A 104 18.40 8.74 12.76
CA ALA A 104 19.45 8.00 13.45
C ALA A 104 20.70 8.86 13.65
N GLN A 105 21.08 9.65 12.64
CA GLN A 105 22.20 10.59 12.70
C GLN A 105 21.97 11.70 13.74
N GLN A 106 20.77 12.26 13.81
CA GLN A 106 20.43 13.27 14.83
C GLN A 106 20.51 12.70 16.25
N LYS A 107 19.96 11.51 16.49
CA LYS A 107 20.01 10.85 17.81
C LYS A 107 21.45 10.55 18.24
N ALA A 108 22.28 10.07 17.32
CA ALA A 108 23.69 9.78 17.59
C ALA A 108 24.50 11.05 17.91
N PHE A 109 24.20 12.18 17.26
CA PHE A 109 24.86 13.45 17.54
C PHE A 109 24.50 14.01 18.93
N VAL A 110 23.24 13.92 19.33
CA VAL A 110 22.78 14.36 20.67
C VAL A 110 23.43 13.51 21.78
N ALA A 111 23.51 12.19 21.59
CA ALA A 111 24.10 11.29 22.58
C ALA A 111 25.61 11.53 22.80
N LYS A 112 26.33 12.11 21.83
CA LYS A 112 27.77 12.37 21.90
C LYS A 112 28.16 13.70 22.56
N LYS A 113 27.19 14.56 22.87
CA LYS A 113 27.39 15.90 23.44
C LYS A 113 27.06 15.98 24.94
N THR A 114 26.88 14.83 25.60
CA THR A 114 26.63 14.70 27.05
C THR A 114 27.75 13.88 27.66
#